data_AF-A0A4Q1C404-F1
#
_entry.id   AF-A0A4Q1C404-F1
#
_cell.length_a   1.000
_cell.length_b   1.000
_cell.length_c   1.000
_cell.angle_alpha   90.00
_cell.angle_beta   90.00
_cell.angle_gamma   90.00
#
_symmetry.space_group_name_H-M   'P 1'
#
loop_
_entity.id
_entity.type
_entity.pdbx_description
1 polymer ?
#
loop_
_entity_poly.entity_id
_entity_poly.type
_entity_poly.pdbx_seq_one_letter_code
_entity_poly.pdbx_strand_id
1 'polypeptide(L)'
;MSSSQSPSFNFSTGSAGMLANAAKVLARRKQEKDRDFMRVYAGKHRGNLNSFRPVVGLKSNRCRGHQQPDFLWALHCALPGKCHVNPQTMSSADTKSGDSKRKHTRYAVSDDCRLKAAILLRSSDAGTASKDWPGTLVDVSTSGAHIQISLAAVAYKGDSCVLKLSHAGRKAELRGILAHYVCSARYSVCGVRFDLSFAGADKIYEPFLKTIVASSTLKAGETGAEAGRYREEYLGAGETKLVVWRDDKPERNLVAFDFAMARFGAALSGAGTDMLDNKARVAFRSLAGGGSSVLTKEQEAEARWEFSLAASNLPKTFAPDIRRLLRLVS
;
A
#
# COMPACT_ATOMS: atom_id res chain seq x y z
N MET A 1 -0.24 71.52 28.81
CA MET A 1 -1.14 71.74 27.67
C MET A 1 -0.47 71.20 26.41
N SER A 2 -0.80 69.98 26.00
CA SER A 2 -0.54 69.50 24.63
C SER A 2 -1.54 68.39 24.31
N SER A 3 -2.28 68.60 23.24
CA SER A 3 -3.46 67.85 22.83
C SER A 3 -3.11 66.63 21.99
N SER A 4 -3.74 65.50 22.34
CA SER A 4 -3.79 64.24 21.61
C SER A 4 -4.70 64.31 20.38
N GLN A 5 -4.26 63.78 19.24
CA GLN A 5 -5.15 63.24 18.20
C GLN A 5 -4.53 61.98 17.59
N SER A 6 -5.31 60.90 17.56
CA SER A 6 -4.99 59.60 16.95
C SER A 6 -5.94 59.37 15.77
N PRO A 7 -5.48 58.92 14.59
CA PRO A 7 -6.38 58.59 13.50
C PRO A 7 -6.88 57.14 13.60
N SER A 8 -8.19 56.96 13.45
CA SER A 8 -8.87 55.68 13.29
C SER A 8 -8.88 55.24 11.82
N PHE A 9 -8.41 54.02 11.55
CA PHE A 9 -8.48 53.37 10.23
C PHE A 9 -9.69 52.43 10.18
N ASN A 10 -10.61 52.68 9.25
CA ASN A 10 -11.74 51.79 8.93
C ASN A 10 -11.33 50.76 7.87
N PHE A 11 -11.40 49.47 8.22
CA PHE A 11 -11.23 48.37 7.27
C PHE A 11 -12.53 48.07 6.53
N SER A 12 -12.49 48.19 5.20
CA SER A 12 -13.59 47.86 4.29
C SER A 12 -13.73 46.34 4.10
N THR A 13 -14.96 45.85 4.23
CA THR A 13 -15.40 44.45 4.07
C THR A 13 -15.52 44.06 2.58
N GLY A 14 -14.39 43.88 1.88
CA GLY A 14 -14.36 43.49 0.45
C GLY A 14 -13.97 42.04 0.12
N SER A 15 -13.55 41.22 1.09
CA SER A 15 -12.80 39.97 0.82
C SER A 15 -13.66 38.72 0.56
N ALA A 16 -14.89 38.65 1.09
CA ALA A 16 -15.69 37.42 1.04
C ALA A 16 -16.22 37.07 -0.37
N GLY A 17 -16.45 38.06 -1.24
CA GLY A 17 -17.00 37.85 -2.58
C GLY A 17 -16.02 37.22 -3.57
N MET A 18 -14.72 37.51 -3.45
CA MET A 18 -13.71 37.00 -4.39
C MET A 18 -13.42 35.50 -4.19
N LEU A 19 -13.41 35.03 -2.95
CA LEU A 19 -13.19 33.60 -2.64
C LEU A 19 -14.35 32.72 -3.11
N ALA A 20 -15.60 33.19 -3.01
CA ALA A 20 -16.76 32.46 -3.49
C ALA A 20 -16.79 32.33 -5.02
N ASN A 21 -16.30 33.33 -5.75
CA ASN A 21 -16.23 33.29 -7.21
C ASN A 21 -15.11 32.36 -7.71
N ALA A 22 -13.95 32.33 -7.04
CA ALA A 22 -12.88 31.39 -7.37
C ALA A 22 -13.31 29.91 -7.22
N ALA A 23 -14.05 29.58 -6.16
CA ALA A 23 -14.58 28.24 -5.93
C ALA A 23 -15.59 27.82 -7.01
N LYS A 24 -16.46 28.73 -7.45
CA LYS A 24 -17.42 28.47 -8.55
C LYS A 24 -16.73 28.24 -9.90
N VAL A 25 -15.66 28.97 -10.19
CA VAL A 25 -14.88 28.80 -11.44
C VAL A 25 -14.17 27.43 -11.46
N LEU A 26 -13.60 27.01 -10.32
CA LEU A 26 -12.97 25.69 -10.20
C LEU A 26 -13.98 24.54 -10.33
N ALA A 27 -15.18 24.68 -9.76
CA ALA A 27 -16.25 23.69 -9.89
C ALA A 27 -16.74 23.53 -11.34
N ARG A 28 -16.89 24.64 -12.08
CA ARG A 28 -17.27 24.61 -13.50
C ARG A 28 -16.20 23.96 -14.38
N ARG A 29 -14.91 24.28 -14.15
CA ARG A 29 -13.80 23.65 -14.90
C ARG A 29 -13.70 22.14 -14.66
N LYS A 30 -14.07 21.67 -13.46
CA LYS A 30 -14.13 20.24 -13.16
C LYS A 30 -15.27 19.54 -13.93
N GLN A 31 -16.48 20.11 -13.91
CA GLN A 31 -17.61 19.57 -14.67
C GLN A 31 -17.35 19.53 -16.19
N GLU A 32 -16.67 20.54 -16.74
CA GLU A 32 -16.38 20.61 -18.17
C GLU A 32 -15.38 19.51 -18.60
N LYS A 33 -14.35 19.26 -17.79
CA LYS A 33 -13.40 18.15 -18.01
C LYS A 33 -14.06 16.77 -17.88
N ASP A 34 -14.95 16.58 -16.91
CA ASP A 34 -15.68 15.31 -16.75
C ASP A 34 -16.62 15.06 -17.96
N ARG A 35 -17.22 16.12 -18.52
CA ARG A 35 -18.09 16.04 -19.70
C ARG A 35 -17.30 15.70 -20.98
N ASP A 36 -16.12 16.28 -21.16
CA ASP A 36 -15.25 15.99 -22.30
C ASP A 36 -14.66 14.57 -22.21
N PHE A 37 -14.30 14.11 -21.01
CA PHE A 37 -13.89 12.73 -20.78
C PHE A 37 -14.99 11.73 -21.18
N MET A 38 -16.24 11.99 -20.77
CA MET A 38 -17.39 11.14 -21.14
C MET A 38 -17.69 11.17 -22.64
N ARG A 39 -17.46 12.29 -23.35
CA ARG A 39 -17.57 12.34 -24.82
C ARG A 39 -16.52 11.48 -25.52
N VAL A 40 -15.26 11.54 -25.06
CA VAL A 40 -14.18 10.71 -25.62
C VAL A 40 -14.46 9.22 -25.37
N TYR A 41 -15.01 8.89 -24.20
CA TYR A 41 -15.39 7.51 -23.87
C TYR A 41 -16.58 7.02 -24.71
N ALA A 42 -17.62 7.84 -24.89
CA ALA A 42 -18.78 7.50 -25.70
C ALA A 42 -18.47 7.42 -27.21
N GLY A 43 -17.51 8.21 -27.69
CA GLY A 43 -17.05 8.17 -29.09
C GLY A 43 -16.28 6.88 -29.43
N LYS A 44 -15.59 6.28 -28.46
CA LYS A 44 -14.75 5.09 -28.67
C LYS A 44 -15.52 3.76 -28.72
N HIS A 45 -16.81 3.77 -28.38
CA HIS A 45 -17.68 2.59 -28.40
C HIS A 45 -18.72 2.55 -29.55
N ARG A 46 -18.69 3.51 -30.49
CA ARG A 46 -19.58 3.52 -31.67
C ARG A 46 -19.05 2.78 -32.91
N GLY A 47 -17.91 2.11 -32.81
CA GLY A 47 -17.28 1.42 -33.94
C GLY A 47 -17.18 -0.10 -33.78
N ASN A 48 -18.31 -0.81 -33.67
CA ASN A 48 -18.50 -2.21 -34.14
C ASN A 48 -19.83 -2.77 -33.63
N LEU A 49 -20.91 -2.56 -34.39
CA LEU A 49 -22.17 -3.30 -34.24
C LEU A 49 -22.76 -3.51 -35.64
N ASN A 50 -22.10 -4.35 -36.44
CA ASN A 50 -22.64 -4.92 -37.67
C ASN A 50 -22.52 -6.45 -37.58
N SER A 51 -23.36 -7.08 -36.75
CA SER A 51 -23.71 -8.51 -36.87
C SER A 51 -24.72 -8.96 -35.80
N PHE A 52 -25.92 -8.37 -35.75
CA PHE A 52 -27.05 -9.06 -35.12
C PHE A 52 -28.34 -8.80 -35.92
N ARG A 53 -28.82 -9.83 -36.62
CA ARG A 53 -30.14 -9.87 -37.23
C ARG A 53 -31.19 -10.11 -36.13
N PRO A 54 -32.30 -9.35 -36.06
CA PRO A 54 -33.42 -9.69 -35.19
C PRO A 54 -34.38 -10.63 -35.93
N VAL A 55 -34.77 -11.72 -35.26
CA VAL A 55 -35.95 -12.52 -35.63
C VAL A 55 -37.17 -11.84 -35.02
N VAL A 56 -38.11 -11.50 -35.89
CA VAL A 56 -39.41 -10.89 -35.61
C VAL A 56 -40.32 -11.95 -34.98
N GLY A 57 -40.98 -11.59 -33.87
CA GLY A 57 -41.98 -12.42 -33.20
C GLY A 57 -42.97 -11.58 -32.42
N LEU A 58 -43.95 -11.04 -33.14
CA LEU A 58 -45.13 -10.34 -32.62
C LEU A 58 -45.90 -11.20 -31.60
N LYS A 59 -46.33 -10.60 -30.48
CA LYS A 59 -47.74 -10.65 -30.06
C LYS A 59 -48.06 -9.53 -29.06
N SER A 60 -48.98 -8.70 -29.53
CA SER A 60 -49.71 -7.64 -28.86
C SER A 60 -50.50 -8.18 -27.65
N ASN A 61 -50.50 -7.45 -26.54
CA ASN A 61 -51.74 -7.19 -25.82
C ASN A 61 -51.75 -5.82 -25.14
N ARG A 62 -52.92 -5.20 -25.27
CA ARG A 62 -53.28 -3.80 -25.08
C ARG A 62 -53.87 -3.65 -23.67
N CYS A 63 -53.47 -2.65 -22.89
CA CYS A 63 -54.33 -2.00 -21.90
C CYS A 63 -53.86 -0.57 -21.62
N ARG A 64 -54.84 0.34 -21.58
CA ARG A 64 -54.73 1.80 -21.44
C ARG A 64 -54.41 2.20 -20.00
N GLY A 65 -53.84 3.38 -19.80
CA GLY A 65 -53.95 4.08 -18.50
C GLY A 65 -52.95 5.20 -18.27
N HIS A 66 -53.42 6.43 -18.45
CA HIS A 66 -53.04 7.72 -17.85
C HIS A 66 -51.71 8.00 -17.11
N GLN A 67 -51.17 9.17 -17.50
CA GLN A 67 -50.62 10.30 -16.70
C GLN A 67 -49.38 10.10 -15.80
N GLN A 68 -48.35 10.89 -16.15
CA GLN A 68 -47.24 11.50 -15.40
C GLN A 68 -46.54 10.74 -14.26
N PRO A 69 -45.21 10.96 -14.14
CA PRO A 69 -44.70 11.24 -12.80
C PRO A 69 -43.64 12.35 -12.75
N ASP A 70 -43.84 13.24 -11.78
CA ASP A 70 -42.75 13.86 -11.04
C ASP A 70 -42.01 12.78 -10.25
N PHE A 71 -40.69 12.68 -10.42
CA PHE A 71 -39.85 11.70 -9.72
C PHE A 71 -39.21 12.34 -8.48
N LEU A 72 -39.81 12.07 -7.33
CA LEU A 72 -39.13 11.96 -6.04
C LEU A 72 -39.46 10.59 -5.47
N TRP A 73 -38.45 9.72 -5.28
CA TRP A 73 -38.53 8.72 -4.23
C TRP A 73 -37.15 8.26 -3.76
N ALA A 74 -37.03 8.24 -2.43
CA ALA A 74 -36.03 7.55 -1.66
C ALA A 74 -36.64 6.29 -1.02
N LEU A 75 -35.75 5.42 -0.53
CA LEU A 75 -35.95 4.34 0.43
C LEU A 75 -36.34 2.92 -0.04
N HIS A 76 -35.58 2.00 0.56
CA HIS A 76 -35.94 0.68 1.07
C HIS A 76 -36.08 -0.50 0.11
N CYS A 77 -35.14 -1.44 0.24
CA CYS A 77 -35.39 -2.86 0.05
C CYS A 77 -34.85 -3.62 1.27
N ALA A 78 -35.76 -4.21 2.03
CA ALA A 78 -35.50 -5.27 2.99
C ALA A 78 -36.56 -6.35 2.77
N LEU A 79 -36.17 -7.55 2.36
CA LEU A 79 -36.89 -8.80 2.65
C LEU A 79 -35.90 -9.98 2.74
N PRO A 80 -36.20 -11.00 3.56
CA PRO A 80 -35.28 -12.07 3.93
C PRO A 80 -35.49 -13.33 3.08
N GLY A 81 -34.39 -13.98 2.68
CA GLY A 81 -34.39 -15.30 2.05
C GLY A 81 -33.37 -16.22 2.70
N LYS A 82 -33.85 -17.29 3.33
CA LYS A 82 -33.03 -18.39 3.88
C LYS A 82 -32.48 -19.22 2.71
N CYS A 83 -31.16 -19.26 2.57
CA CYS A 83 -30.48 -20.24 1.71
C CYS A 83 -29.56 -21.09 2.60
N HIS A 84 -29.91 -22.37 2.79
CA HIS A 84 -28.98 -23.38 3.25
C HIS A 84 -27.96 -23.65 2.15
N VAL A 85 -26.67 -23.42 2.42
CA VAL A 85 -25.58 -23.87 1.56
C VAL A 85 -24.63 -24.72 2.39
N ASN A 86 -24.49 -25.95 1.94
CA ASN A 86 -23.67 -27.03 2.44
C ASN A 86 -22.19 -26.75 2.09
N PRO A 87 -21.21 -26.80 3.01
CA PRO A 87 -19.81 -26.60 2.67
C PRO A 87 -19.23 -27.92 2.13
N GLN A 88 -19.33 -28.13 0.82
CA GLN A 88 -18.49 -29.12 0.14
C GLN A 88 -17.13 -28.52 -0.17
N THR A 89 -16.13 -29.16 0.41
CA THR A 89 -14.70 -29.14 0.11
C THR A 89 -14.42 -29.10 -1.39
N MET A 90 -13.85 -28.00 -1.89
CA MET A 90 -13.19 -27.99 -3.19
C MET A 90 -11.68 -28.12 -3.02
N SER A 91 -11.26 -29.35 -3.31
CA SER A 91 -9.92 -29.79 -3.63
C SER A 91 -9.35 -29.04 -4.84
N SER A 92 -8.04 -28.85 -4.77
CA SER A 92 -7.09 -28.31 -5.72
C SER A 92 -7.35 -28.68 -7.19
N ALA A 93 -7.41 -27.69 -8.08
CA ALA A 93 -7.15 -27.87 -9.51
C ALA A 93 -6.79 -26.53 -10.19
N ASP A 94 -5.53 -26.40 -10.58
CA ASP A 94 -5.00 -25.76 -11.78
C ASP A 94 -5.61 -24.44 -12.28
N THR A 95 -5.19 -23.33 -11.66
CA THR A 95 -5.14 -22.04 -12.36
C THR A 95 -3.92 -21.98 -13.27
N LYS A 96 -4.17 -22.19 -14.57
CA LYS A 96 -3.32 -21.80 -15.71
C LYS A 96 -2.50 -20.55 -15.40
N SER A 97 -1.18 -20.70 -15.29
CA SER A 97 -0.26 -19.56 -15.22
C SER A 97 -0.25 -18.88 -16.58
N GLY A 98 -1.08 -17.85 -16.75
CA GLY A 98 -0.84 -16.86 -17.78
C GLY A 98 0.52 -16.24 -17.48
N ASP A 99 1.52 -16.57 -18.29
CA ASP A 99 2.88 -16.06 -18.11
C ASP A 99 2.83 -14.54 -17.98
N SER A 100 3.17 -14.08 -16.78
CA SER A 100 3.26 -12.67 -16.48
C SER A 100 4.31 -12.07 -17.41
N LYS A 101 3.89 -11.19 -18.34
CA LYS A 101 4.78 -10.43 -19.25
C LYS A 101 5.82 -9.54 -18.55
N ARG A 102 5.92 -9.62 -17.22
CA ARG A 102 6.78 -8.78 -16.37
C ARG A 102 8.13 -9.45 -16.22
N LYS A 103 9.20 -8.67 -16.44
CA LYS A 103 10.59 -9.14 -16.31
C LYS A 103 11.06 -9.34 -14.87
N HIS A 104 10.39 -8.73 -13.89
CA HIS A 104 10.80 -8.74 -12.48
C HIS A 104 9.64 -9.04 -11.54
N THR A 105 9.90 -9.88 -10.55
CA THR A 105 8.98 -10.19 -9.44
C THR A 105 8.69 -8.95 -8.61
N ARG A 106 7.42 -8.81 -8.21
CA ARG A 106 6.96 -7.73 -7.33
C ARG A 106 6.59 -8.29 -5.97
N TYR A 107 6.99 -7.57 -4.95
CA TYR A 107 6.82 -7.91 -3.55
C TYR A 107 5.81 -6.93 -2.96
N ALA A 108 4.73 -7.48 -2.40
CA ALA A 108 3.67 -6.69 -1.80
C ALA A 108 4.20 -5.97 -0.56
N VAL A 109 3.76 -4.72 -0.39
CA VAL A 109 3.96 -3.96 0.83
C VAL A 109 2.65 -4.02 1.61
N SER A 110 2.73 -4.44 2.86
CA SER A 110 1.57 -4.52 3.75
C SER A 110 0.96 -3.14 3.94
N ASP A 111 -0.36 -3.04 4.01
CA ASP A 111 -1.06 -1.79 4.31
C ASP A 111 -0.78 -1.29 5.73
N ASP A 112 -0.41 -2.19 6.64
CA ASP A 112 0.05 -1.87 7.99
C ASP A 112 1.54 -1.46 8.06
N CYS A 113 2.26 -1.49 6.92
CA CYS A 113 3.69 -1.20 6.89
C CYS A 113 3.96 0.27 7.24
N ARG A 114 4.94 0.51 8.11
CA ARG A 114 5.29 1.86 8.58
C ARG A 114 6.18 2.63 7.60
N LEU A 115 6.42 2.06 6.42
CA LEU A 115 7.18 2.67 5.34
C LEU A 115 6.38 3.82 4.72
N LYS A 116 6.87 5.05 4.88
CA LYS A 116 6.26 6.23 4.27
C LYS A 116 6.80 6.39 2.86
N ALA A 117 5.90 6.62 1.90
CA ALA A 117 6.26 6.92 0.52
C ALA A 117 5.71 8.27 0.08
N ALA A 118 6.47 8.96 -0.76
CA ALA A 118 6.01 10.15 -1.46
C ALA A 118 6.62 10.16 -2.86
N ILE A 119 5.95 10.79 -3.82
CA ILE A 119 6.44 10.94 -5.19
C ILE A 119 6.47 12.40 -5.59
N LEU A 120 7.64 12.86 -6.02
CA LEU A 120 7.81 14.16 -6.67
C LEU A 120 7.59 13.97 -8.17
N LEU A 121 6.55 14.58 -8.70
CA LEU A 121 6.22 14.51 -10.12
C LEU A 121 6.78 15.72 -10.87
N ARG A 122 7.50 15.47 -11.97
CA ARG A 122 7.91 16.51 -12.91
C ARG A 122 7.07 16.38 -14.17
N SER A 123 5.79 16.71 -14.01
CA SER A 123 4.80 16.69 -15.08
C SER A 123 4.80 18.00 -15.87
N SER A 124 4.26 17.97 -17.08
CA SER A 124 3.95 19.19 -17.85
C SER A 124 2.79 19.99 -17.24
N ASP A 125 1.98 19.37 -16.38
CA ASP A 125 0.92 20.06 -15.62
C ASP A 125 1.50 20.90 -14.48
N ALA A 126 1.41 22.23 -14.61
CA ALA A 126 1.96 23.18 -13.63
C ALA A 126 1.35 23.06 -12.22
N GLY A 127 0.11 22.53 -12.11
CA GLY A 127 -0.55 22.32 -10.81
C GLY A 127 -0.01 21.13 -10.02
N THR A 128 0.60 20.16 -10.72
CA THR A 128 1.15 18.95 -10.13
C THR A 128 2.68 18.95 -10.08
N ALA A 129 3.31 19.66 -11.02
CA ALA A 129 4.75 19.75 -11.15
C ALA A 129 5.41 20.24 -9.85
N SER A 130 6.53 19.60 -9.50
CA SER A 130 7.43 20.03 -8.41
C SER A 130 6.81 19.97 -7.00
N LYS A 131 5.68 19.28 -6.83
CA LYS A 131 5.08 18.99 -5.52
C LYS A 131 5.34 17.55 -5.08
N ASP A 132 5.67 17.38 -3.81
CA ASP A 132 5.72 16.06 -3.18
C ASP A 132 4.30 15.56 -2.88
N TRP A 133 3.95 14.43 -3.48
CA TRP A 133 2.66 13.77 -3.28
C TRP A 133 2.83 12.58 -2.34
N PRO A 134 2.41 12.69 -1.06
CA PRO A 134 2.45 11.56 -0.15
C PRO A 134 1.51 10.45 -0.64
N GLY A 135 1.90 9.22 -0.38
CA GLY A 135 1.15 8.05 -0.82
C GLY A 135 1.46 6.79 -0.03
N THR A 136 0.71 5.75 -0.35
CA THR A 136 0.90 4.40 0.17
C THR A 136 1.63 3.56 -0.86
N LEU A 137 2.77 2.98 -0.49
CA LEU A 137 3.48 2.04 -1.34
C LEU A 137 2.69 0.73 -1.38
N VAL A 138 2.40 0.22 -2.58
CA VAL A 138 1.57 -0.97 -2.78
C VAL A 138 2.44 -2.21 -3.02
N ASP A 139 3.42 -2.08 -3.91
CA ASP A 139 4.39 -3.12 -4.19
C ASP A 139 5.71 -2.52 -4.66
N VAL A 140 6.77 -3.31 -4.53
CA VAL A 140 8.13 -2.96 -4.94
C VAL A 140 8.78 -4.09 -5.71
N SER A 141 9.75 -3.77 -6.54
CA SER A 141 10.59 -4.71 -7.27
C SER A 141 12.00 -4.15 -7.40
N THR A 142 12.90 -4.93 -7.98
CA THR A 142 14.27 -4.46 -8.28
C THR A 142 14.30 -3.21 -9.16
N SER A 143 13.38 -3.09 -10.12
CA SER A 143 13.41 -2.06 -11.17
C SER A 143 12.27 -1.05 -11.11
N GLY A 144 11.42 -1.12 -10.08
CA GLY A 144 10.29 -0.21 -9.97
C GLY A 144 9.40 -0.47 -8.77
N ALA A 145 8.38 0.37 -8.61
CA ALA A 145 7.41 0.28 -7.53
C ALA A 145 6.03 0.78 -7.97
N HIS A 146 5.02 0.42 -7.20
CA HIS A 146 3.68 0.95 -7.28
C HIS A 146 3.36 1.80 -6.06
N ILE A 147 2.86 3.01 -6.29
CA ILE A 147 2.42 3.92 -5.25
C ILE A 147 1.00 4.40 -5.53
N GLN A 148 0.17 4.41 -4.49
CA GLN A 148 -1.15 5.02 -4.48
C GLN A 148 -1.05 6.42 -3.88
N ILE A 149 -1.52 7.43 -4.62
CA ILE A 149 -1.45 8.85 -4.24
C ILE A 149 -2.82 9.53 -4.32
N SER A 150 -2.89 10.76 -3.83
CA SER A 150 -4.10 11.59 -3.87
C SER A 150 -4.61 11.85 -5.29
N LEU A 151 -5.93 11.95 -5.44
CA LEU A 151 -6.63 12.31 -6.69
C LEU A 151 -6.22 13.67 -7.26
N ALA A 152 -5.70 14.56 -6.42
CA ALA A 152 -5.26 15.88 -6.86
C ALA A 152 -3.95 15.84 -7.66
N ALA A 153 -3.21 14.72 -7.63
CA ALA A 153 -1.99 14.56 -8.40
C ALA A 153 -2.32 14.15 -9.83
N VAL A 154 -2.01 14.99 -10.82
CA VAL A 154 -2.18 14.69 -12.24
C VAL A 154 -0.83 14.39 -12.87
N ALA A 155 -0.68 13.22 -13.47
CA ALA A 155 0.57 12.81 -14.09
C ALA A 155 0.32 12.06 -15.39
N TYR A 156 1.34 12.03 -16.24
CA TYR A 156 1.30 11.33 -17.51
C TYR A 156 2.36 10.24 -17.56
N LYS A 157 2.08 9.19 -18.31
CA LYS A 157 3.07 8.15 -18.61
C LYS A 157 4.26 8.81 -19.33
N GLY A 158 5.47 8.51 -18.88
CA GLY A 158 6.70 9.10 -19.39
C GLY A 158 7.20 10.29 -18.57
N ASP A 159 6.40 10.85 -17.65
CA ASP A 159 6.87 11.92 -16.78
C ASP A 159 8.02 11.43 -15.90
N SER A 160 9.05 12.29 -15.77
CA SER A 160 10.13 12.04 -14.83
C SER A 160 9.65 12.26 -13.39
N CYS A 161 10.16 11.46 -12.47
CA CYS A 161 9.74 11.51 -11.07
C CYS A 161 10.86 11.10 -10.12
N VAL A 162 10.67 11.43 -8.85
CA VAL A 162 11.52 10.94 -7.74
C VAL A 162 10.62 10.31 -6.70
N LEU A 163 10.79 9.01 -6.47
CA LEU A 163 10.14 8.28 -5.38
C LEU A 163 10.99 8.44 -4.11
N LYS A 164 10.39 8.99 -3.06
CA LYS A 164 11.00 9.16 -1.74
C LYS A 164 10.42 8.12 -0.80
N LEU A 165 11.28 7.30 -0.21
CA LEU A 165 10.94 6.32 0.82
C LEU A 165 11.53 6.76 2.15
N SER A 166 10.80 6.55 3.25
CA SER A 166 11.34 6.81 4.59
C SER A 166 10.79 5.87 5.66
N HIS A 167 11.69 5.39 6.51
CA HIS A 167 11.37 4.51 7.63
C HIS A 167 12.36 4.73 8.78
N ALA A 168 11.86 5.03 9.98
CA ALA A 168 12.65 5.22 11.21
C ALA A 168 13.93 6.06 11.01
N GLY A 169 13.79 7.24 10.40
CA GLY A 169 14.90 8.17 10.15
C GLY A 169 15.72 7.89 8.89
N ARG A 170 15.72 6.66 8.36
CA ARG A 170 16.36 6.35 7.08
C ARG A 170 15.50 6.81 5.91
N LYS A 171 16.14 7.36 4.88
CA LYS A 171 15.49 7.89 3.67
C LYS A 171 16.18 7.35 2.43
N ALA A 172 15.40 7.07 1.39
CA ALA A 172 15.89 6.72 0.07
C ALA A 172 15.18 7.56 -0.99
N GLU A 173 15.92 8.08 -1.96
CA GLU A 173 15.38 8.81 -3.10
C GLU A 173 15.74 8.09 -4.40
N LEU A 174 14.72 7.73 -5.16
CA LEU A 174 14.84 6.90 -6.36
C LEU A 174 14.32 7.68 -7.55
N ARG A 175 15.22 8.02 -8.46
CA ARG A 175 14.84 8.65 -9.73
C ARG A 175 14.18 7.60 -10.62
N GLY A 176 13.19 8.05 -11.39
CA GLY A 176 12.49 7.15 -12.28
C GLY A 176 11.59 7.87 -13.27
N ILE A 177 10.88 7.06 -14.04
CA ILE A 177 9.90 7.50 -15.03
C ILE A 177 8.57 6.81 -14.71
N LEU A 178 7.47 7.53 -14.84
CA LEU A 178 6.14 6.95 -14.72
C LEU A 178 5.88 5.97 -15.86
N ALA A 179 5.81 4.68 -15.52
CA ALA A 179 5.50 3.60 -16.45
C ALA A 179 4.00 3.52 -16.77
N HIS A 180 3.15 3.86 -15.81
CA HIS A 180 1.72 4.07 -16.00
C HIS A 180 1.15 4.95 -14.89
N TYR A 181 0.02 5.56 -15.19
CA TYR A 181 -0.78 6.36 -14.26
C TYR A 181 -2.25 6.02 -14.51
N VAL A 182 -2.98 5.73 -13.44
CA VAL A 182 -4.43 5.45 -13.49
C VAL A 182 -5.10 6.28 -12.41
N CYS A 183 -5.98 7.19 -12.82
CA CYS A 183 -6.84 7.93 -11.91
C CYS A 183 -8.15 7.17 -11.71
N SER A 184 -8.49 6.87 -10.46
CA SER A 184 -9.80 6.30 -10.07
C SER A 184 -10.67 7.38 -9.43
N ALA A 185 -11.88 7.04 -9.02
CA ALA A 185 -12.76 7.97 -8.28
C ALA A 185 -12.28 8.25 -6.84
N ARG A 186 -11.41 7.40 -6.27
CA ARG A 186 -10.98 7.48 -4.86
C ARG A 186 -9.50 7.81 -4.66
N TYR A 187 -8.65 7.35 -5.58
CA TYR A 187 -7.20 7.53 -5.53
C TYR A 187 -6.60 7.43 -6.93
N SER A 188 -5.35 7.88 -7.07
CA SER A 188 -4.56 7.66 -8.27
C SER A 188 -3.48 6.63 -7.99
N VAL A 189 -3.21 5.74 -8.96
CA VAL A 189 -2.15 4.74 -8.87
C VAL A 189 -1.09 5.04 -9.90
N CYS A 190 0.15 5.08 -9.45
CA CYS A 190 1.33 5.33 -10.28
C CYS A 190 2.26 4.13 -10.23
N GLY A 191 2.67 3.67 -11.40
CA GLY A 191 3.83 2.78 -11.51
C GLY A 191 5.06 3.56 -11.86
N VAL A 192 6.10 3.43 -11.03
CA VAL A 192 7.41 4.04 -11.23
C VAL A 192 8.37 2.97 -11.74
N ARG A 193 9.05 3.25 -12.85
CA ARG A 193 10.23 2.48 -13.29
C ARG A 193 11.46 3.25 -12.86
N PHE A 194 12.35 2.60 -12.10
CA PHE A 194 13.56 3.23 -11.60
C PHE A 194 14.59 3.41 -12.71
N ASP A 195 15.33 4.50 -12.58
CA ASP A 195 16.54 4.76 -13.33
C ASP A 195 17.74 4.45 -12.44
N LEU A 196 18.20 3.20 -12.48
CA LEU A 196 19.31 2.70 -11.68
C LEU A 196 20.68 3.02 -12.31
N SER A 197 20.72 3.75 -13.43
CA SER A 197 21.98 4.20 -14.04
C SER A 197 22.73 5.20 -13.15
N PHE A 198 22.03 5.81 -12.19
CA PHE A 198 22.62 6.75 -11.25
C PHE A 198 23.46 6.04 -10.19
N ALA A 199 24.74 6.40 -10.11
CA ALA A 199 25.69 5.82 -9.17
C ALA A 199 25.16 5.85 -7.72
N GLY A 200 25.09 4.68 -7.09
CA GLY A 200 24.72 4.54 -5.68
C GLY A 200 23.22 4.47 -5.37
N ALA A 201 22.33 4.62 -6.37
CA ALA A 201 20.89 4.45 -6.15
C ALA A 201 20.56 3.03 -5.64
N ASP A 202 21.22 2.01 -6.21
CA ASP A 202 21.07 0.62 -5.80
C ASP A 202 21.44 0.41 -4.33
N LYS A 203 22.56 0.98 -3.87
CA LYS A 203 23.07 0.79 -2.50
C LYS A 203 22.12 1.35 -1.44
N ILE A 204 21.39 2.41 -1.75
CA ILE A 204 20.44 3.04 -0.82
C ILE A 204 19.10 2.31 -0.83
N TYR A 205 18.67 1.81 -2.00
CA TYR A 205 17.40 1.12 -2.16
C TYR A 205 17.43 -0.33 -1.69
N GLU A 206 18.55 -1.02 -1.95
CA GLU A 206 18.70 -2.45 -1.77
C GLU A 206 18.36 -2.91 -0.34
N PRO A 207 18.73 -2.21 0.75
CA PRO A 207 18.30 -2.59 2.09
C PRO A 207 16.77 -2.59 2.24
N PHE A 208 16.07 -1.57 1.74
CA PHE A 208 14.59 -1.54 1.79
C PHE A 208 13.99 -2.70 1.01
N LEU A 209 14.49 -2.95 -0.21
CA LEU A 209 14.00 -4.04 -1.04
C LEU A 209 14.24 -5.40 -0.39
N LYS A 210 15.45 -5.69 0.09
CA LYS A 210 15.79 -6.97 0.73
C LYS A 210 14.92 -7.22 1.96
N THR A 211 14.69 -6.21 2.80
CA THR A 211 13.84 -6.34 3.98
C THR A 211 12.37 -6.58 3.61
N ILE A 212 11.84 -5.89 2.58
CA ILE A 212 10.48 -6.12 2.08
C ILE A 212 10.36 -7.52 1.48
N VAL A 213 11.34 -7.97 0.70
CA VAL A 213 11.40 -9.33 0.13
C VAL A 213 11.38 -10.37 1.25
N ALA A 214 12.26 -10.22 2.24
CA ALA A 214 12.34 -11.13 3.38
C ALA A 214 10.98 -11.26 4.07
N SER A 215 10.37 -10.14 4.49
CA SER A 215 9.09 -10.14 5.21
C SER A 215 7.89 -10.59 4.37
N SER A 216 7.79 -10.17 3.11
CA SER A 216 6.63 -10.45 2.25
C SER A 216 6.59 -11.88 1.70
N THR A 217 7.72 -12.58 1.69
CA THR A 217 7.83 -13.94 1.13
C THR A 217 7.73 -15.03 2.19
N LEU A 218 7.68 -14.68 3.48
CA LEU A 218 7.49 -15.64 4.55
C LEU A 218 6.17 -16.40 4.39
N LYS A 219 6.26 -17.73 4.38
CA LYS A 219 5.13 -18.65 4.34
C LYS A 219 5.25 -19.63 5.50
N ALA A 220 4.11 -20.09 6.01
CA ALA A 220 4.08 -21.14 7.03
C ALA A 220 4.82 -22.38 6.50
N GLY A 221 5.79 -22.84 7.28
CA GLY A 221 6.57 -24.05 7.03
C GLY A 221 6.17 -25.16 8.00
N GLU A 222 7.17 -25.90 8.46
CA GLU A 222 6.96 -27.01 9.39
C GLU A 222 6.50 -26.51 10.77
N THR A 223 5.63 -27.30 11.39
CA THR A 223 5.21 -27.10 12.77
C THR A 223 5.50 -28.37 13.55
N GLY A 224 5.90 -28.26 14.81
CA GLY A 224 6.27 -29.41 15.61
C GLY A 224 6.37 -29.11 17.09
N ALA A 225 6.67 -30.12 17.89
CA ALA A 225 6.98 -29.96 19.30
C ALA A 225 8.50 -30.05 19.48
N GLU A 226 9.09 -29.10 20.19
CA GLU A 226 10.53 -29.08 20.51
C GLU A 226 10.69 -28.70 21.99
N ALA A 227 11.34 -29.57 22.77
CA ALA A 227 11.62 -29.35 24.19
C ALA A 227 10.39 -28.91 25.04
N GLY A 228 9.22 -29.52 24.80
CA GLY A 228 7.98 -29.19 25.51
C GLY A 228 7.39 -27.82 25.12
N ARG A 229 7.77 -27.29 23.96
CA ARG A 229 7.20 -26.07 23.37
C ARG A 229 6.65 -26.38 21.99
N TYR A 230 5.57 -25.70 21.62
CA TYR A 230 5.05 -25.75 20.27
C TYR A 230 5.86 -24.81 19.37
N ARG A 231 6.34 -25.32 18.26
CA ARG A 231 7.27 -24.65 17.35
C ARG A 231 6.60 -24.41 16.01
N GLU A 232 6.65 -23.17 15.55
CA GLU A 232 6.17 -22.74 14.25
C GLU A 232 7.34 -22.21 13.43
N GLU A 233 7.57 -22.78 12.25
CA GLU A 233 8.51 -22.23 11.29
C GLU A 233 7.81 -21.47 10.17
N TYR A 234 8.47 -20.42 9.71
CA TYR A 234 8.09 -19.66 8.54
C TYR A 234 9.32 -19.45 7.66
N LEU A 235 9.22 -19.86 6.39
CA LEU A 235 10.30 -19.82 5.43
C LEU A 235 10.00 -18.77 4.36
N GLY A 236 10.99 -17.93 4.06
CA GLY A 236 10.93 -16.89 3.04
C GLY A 236 11.94 -17.14 1.92
N ALA A 237 12.09 -16.15 1.04
CA ALA A 237 13.10 -16.18 -0.01
C ALA A 237 14.53 -16.04 0.59
N GLY A 238 15.49 -16.72 -0.05
CA GLY A 238 16.88 -16.75 0.38
C GLY A 238 17.06 -17.45 1.74
N GLU A 239 17.82 -16.83 2.63
CA GLU A 239 18.09 -17.34 3.99
C GLU A 239 17.09 -16.81 5.04
N THR A 240 15.94 -16.31 4.59
CA THR A 240 14.95 -15.73 5.49
C THR A 240 14.17 -16.83 6.20
N LYS A 241 14.25 -16.86 7.53
CA LYS A 241 13.55 -17.84 8.37
C LYS A 241 13.09 -17.20 9.67
N LEU A 242 11.81 -17.37 10.01
CA LEU A 242 11.27 -17.00 11.32
C LEU A 242 10.84 -18.28 12.03
N VAL A 243 11.40 -18.52 13.20
CA VAL A 243 10.98 -19.58 14.12
C VAL A 243 10.35 -18.93 15.32
N VAL A 244 9.20 -19.46 15.72
CA VAL A 244 8.45 -18.99 16.88
C VAL A 244 8.20 -20.18 17.78
N TRP A 245 8.44 -20.01 19.07
CA TRP A 245 8.08 -21.00 20.08
C TRP A 245 6.96 -20.46 20.95
N ARG A 246 5.98 -21.32 21.20
CA ARG A 246 4.84 -21.10 22.09
C ARG A 246 4.90 -22.06 23.26
N ASP A 247 4.33 -21.66 24.38
CA ASP A 247 4.10 -22.61 25.47
C ASP A 247 3.15 -23.73 25.02
N ASP A 248 3.30 -24.91 25.63
CA ASP A 248 2.42 -26.06 25.37
C ASP A 248 1.12 -26.00 26.19
N LYS A 249 0.73 -24.78 26.58
CA LYS A 249 -0.52 -24.52 27.29
C LYS A 249 -1.64 -24.31 26.27
N PRO A 250 -2.92 -24.47 26.67
CA PRO A 250 -4.05 -24.21 25.77
C PRO A 250 -4.04 -22.81 25.16
N GLU A 251 -3.50 -21.80 25.86
CA GLU A 251 -3.38 -20.42 25.37
C GLU A 251 -2.29 -20.25 24.30
N ARG A 252 -1.29 -21.14 24.26
CA ARG A 252 -0.14 -21.11 23.34
C ARG A 252 0.53 -19.74 23.26
N ASN A 253 0.84 -19.16 24.41
CA ASN A 253 1.50 -17.86 24.51
C ASN A 253 2.90 -17.90 23.88
N LEU A 254 3.27 -16.82 23.20
CA LEU A 254 4.60 -16.67 22.59
C LEU A 254 5.68 -16.58 23.68
N VAL A 255 6.64 -17.50 23.64
CA VAL A 255 7.72 -17.56 24.63
C VAL A 255 9.09 -17.29 24.04
N ALA A 256 9.30 -17.45 22.74
CA ALA A 256 10.58 -17.14 22.11
C ALA A 256 10.40 -16.94 20.61
N PHE A 257 11.37 -16.29 19.98
CA PHE A 257 11.49 -16.28 18.53
C PHE A 257 12.95 -16.20 18.09
N ASP A 258 13.20 -16.65 16.88
CA ASP A 258 14.45 -16.45 16.15
C ASP A 258 14.09 -16.05 14.72
N PHE A 259 14.44 -14.84 14.33
CA PHE A 259 14.18 -14.30 13.01
C PHE A 259 15.50 -14.02 12.32
N ALA A 260 15.83 -14.85 11.33
CA ALA A 260 16.94 -14.68 10.41
C ALA A 260 16.47 -13.97 9.13
N MET A 261 17.19 -12.91 8.75
CA MET A 261 17.05 -12.21 7.47
C MET A 261 18.43 -12.08 6.82
N ALA A 262 18.49 -11.97 5.50
CA ALA A 262 19.70 -11.95 4.65
C ALA A 262 21.06 -11.62 5.31
N ARG A 263 21.17 -10.55 6.13
CA ARG A 263 22.43 -10.13 6.78
C ARG A 263 22.46 -10.31 8.30
N PHE A 264 21.30 -10.34 8.96
CA PHE A 264 21.19 -10.25 10.41
C PHE A 264 20.17 -11.23 10.96
N GLY A 265 20.42 -11.74 12.17
CA GLY A 265 19.47 -12.50 12.97
C GLY A 265 19.05 -11.70 14.20
N ALA A 266 17.79 -11.83 14.62
CA ALA A 266 17.27 -11.33 15.87
C ALA A 266 16.62 -12.46 16.64
N ALA A 267 17.01 -12.66 17.89
CA ALA A 267 16.49 -13.73 18.72
C ALA A 267 16.10 -13.24 20.11
N LEU A 268 15.03 -13.83 20.64
CA LEU A 268 14.59 -13.69 22.02
C LEU A 268 14.35 -15.08 22.58
N SER A 269 15.21 -15.53 23.50
CA SER A 269 15.15 -16.90 24.06
C SER A 269 14.03 -17.13 25.08
N GLY A 270 13.44 -16.05 25.59
CA GLY A 270 12.41 -16.10 26.63
C GLY A 270 11.68 -14.76 26.76
N ALA A 271 10.45 -14.70 26.26
CA ALA A 271 9.55 -13.56 26.38
C ALA A 271 8.84 -13.58 27.74
N GLY A 272 9.01 -12.51 28.51
CA GLY A 272 8.23 -12.22 29.70
C GLY A 272 6.95 -11.45 29.37
N THR A 273 6.19 -11.10 30.41
CA THR A 273 4.99 -10.26 30.29
C THR A 273 5.32 -8.79 29.99
N ASP A 274 6.51 -8.32 30.39
CA ASP A 274 6.96 -6.96 30.12
C ASP A 274 7.60 -6.84 28.73
N MET A 275 6.93 -6.11 27.86
CA MET A 275 7.37 -5.89 26.48
C MET A 275 8.60 -4.99 26.36
N LEU A 276 8.85 -4.10 27.34
CA LEU A 276 10.03 -3.24 27.35
C LEU A 276 11.28 -4.04 27.72
N ASP A 277 11.17 -4.93 28.71
CA ASP A 277 12.24 -5.88 29.06
C ASP A 277 12.53 -6.82 27.88
N ASN A 278 11.48 -7.36 27.24
CA ASN A 278 11.62 -8.18 26.04
C ASN A 278 12.40 -7.48 24.93
N LYS A 279 12.13 -6.19 24.69
CA LYS A 279 12.85 -5.38 23.69
C LYS A 279 14.33 -5.24 24.03
N ALA A 280 14.66 -4.98 25.30
CA ALA A 280 16.06 -4.86 25.74
C ALA A 280 16.82 -6.18 25.64
N ARG A 281 16.12 -7.31 25.73
CA ARG A 281 16.68 -8.67 25.70
C ARG A 281 16.80 -9.28 24.31
N VAL A 282 16.34 -8.60 23.25
CA VAL A 282 16.56 -9.08 21.88
C VAL A 282 18.04 -9.01 21.54
N ALA A 283 18.62 -10.17 21.25
CA ALA A 283 19.99 -10.28 20.78
C ALA A 283 20.02 -10.22 19.25
N PHE A 284 20.86 -9.35 18.71
CA PHE A 284 21.13 -9.25 17.27
C PHE A 284 22.48 -9.89 16.94
N ARG A 285 22.55 -10.60 15.81
CA ARG A 285 23.77 -11.28 15.34
C ARG A 285 23.97 -11.08 13.84
N SER A 286 25.23 -11.11 13.39
CA SER A 286 25.54 -11.18 11.96
C SER A 286 25.25 -12.59 11.45
N LEU A 287 24.68 -12.69 10.25
CA LEU A 287 24.61 -13.95 9.48
C LEU A 287 25.68 -13.99 8.38
N ALA A 288 26.28 -12.85 8.06
CA ALA A 288 27.41 -12.80 7.14
C ALA A 288 28.67 -13.35 7.86
N GLY A 289 29.23 -14.45 7.35
CA GLY A 289 30.57 -14.91 7.72
C GLY A 289 30.68 -16.08 8.70
N GLY A 290 29.72 -17.02 8.73
CA GLY A 290 29.90 -18.36 9.32
C GLY A 290 30.12 -18.44 10.84
N GLY A 291 30.16 -17.31 11.55
CA GLY A 291 30.30 -17.25 13.00
C GLY A 291 29.40 -16.16 13.57
N SER A 292 28.81 -16.44 14.74
CA SER A 292 28.05 -15.47 15.53
C SER A 292 28.98 -14.38 16.06
N SER A 293 29.36 -13.43 15.22
CA SER A 293 30.14 -12.27 15.63
C SER A 293 29.24 -11.24 16.31
N VAL A 294 29.74 -10.69 17.42
CA VAL A 294 29.10 -9.56 18.11
C VAL A 294 29.06 -8.38 17.14
N LEU A 295 27.87 -7.80 16.94
CA LEU A 295 27.68 -6.66 16.05
C LEU A 295 28.32 -5.39 16.64
N THR A 296 28.85 -4.51 15.78
CA THR A 296 29.15 -3.15 16.21
C THR A 296 27.84 -2.39 16.50
N LYS A 297 27.91 -1.27 17.23
CA LYS A 297 26.72 -0.45 17.55
C LYS A 297 26.00 0.02 16.28
N GLU A 298 26.75 0.34 15.23
CA GLU A 298 26.21 0.77 13.94
C GLU A 298 25.49 -0.38 13.22
N GLN A 299 26.08 -1.59 13.25
CA GLN A 299 25.46 -2.79 12.67
C GLN A 299 24.21 -3.21 13.45
N GLU A 300 24.23 -3.09 14.77
CA GLU A 300 23.07 -3.37 15.62
C GLU A 300 21.94 -2.38 15.37
N ALA A 301 22.26 -1.08 15.19
CA ALA A 301 21.28 -0.07 14.79
C ALA A 301 20.71 -0.33 13.39
N GLU A 302 21.53 -0.84 12.46
CA GLU A 302 21.09 -1.30 11.14
C GLU A 302 20.16 -2.50 11.24
N ALA A 303 20.54 -3.53 12.00
CA ALA A 303 19.72 -4.71 12.22
C ALA A 303 18.36 -4.32 12.82
N ARG A 304 18.33 -3.51 13.88
CA ARG A 304 17.08 -3.00 14.48
C ARG A 304 16.19 -2.31 13.45
N TRP A 305 16.77 -1.45 12.61
CA TRP A 305 16.01 -0.78 11.56
C TRP A 305 15.42 -1.77 10.54
N GLU A 306 16.19 -2.75 10.07
CA GLU A 306 15.73 -3.78 9.14
C GLU A 306 14.61 -4.62 9.77
N PHE A 307 14.79 -5.09 11.00
CA PHE A 307 13.77 -5.88 11.70
C PHE A 307 12.49 -5.08 11.96
N SER A 308 12.60 -3.77 12.23
CA SER A 308 11.45 -2.90 12.42
C SER A 308 10.64 -2.73 11.15
N LEU A 309 11.32 -2.55 10.00
CA LEU A 309 10.67 -2.50 8.71
C LEU A 309 10.01 -3.86 8.38
N ALA A 310 10.73 -4.96 8.56
CA ALA A 310 10.21 -6.32 8.32
C ALA A 310 8.98 -6.64 9.17
N ALA A 311 9.01 -6.36 10.48
CA ALA A 311 7.91 -6.59 11.40
C ALA A 311 6.66 -5.77 11.04
N SER A 312 6.85 -4.57 10.51
CA SER A 312 5.73 -3.75 10.02
C SER A 312 5.12 -4.31 8.72
N ASN A 313 5.93 -4.99 7.90
CA ASN A 313 5.55 -5.49 6.58
C ASN A 313 5.08 -6.96 6.57
N LEU A 314 4.90 -7.58 7.74
CA LEU A 314 4.43 -8.98 7.81
C LEU A 314 3.02 -9.14 7.17
N PRO A 315 2.80 -10.22 6.40
CA PRO A 315 1.49 -10.54 5.83
C PRO A 315 0.40 -10.71 6.91
N LYS A 316 -0.85 -10.37 6.58
CA LYS A 316 -1.99 -10.52 7.49
C LYS A 316 -2.32 -11.96 7.86
N THR A 317 -1.80 -12.93 7.11
CA THR A 317 -1.92 -14.37 7.39
C THR A 317 -1.18 -14.78 8.66
N PHE A 318 -0.22 -13.97 9.13
CA PHE A 318 0.45 -14.19 10.40
C PHE A 318 -0.47 -13.88 11.57
N ALA A 319 -0.38 -14.72 12.61
CA ALA A 319 -1.11 -14.54 13.85
C ALA A 319 -0.87 -13.12 14.42
N PRO A 320 -1.93 -12.42 14.88
CA PRO A 320 -1.82 -11.03 15.32
C PRO A 320 -0.82 -10.80 16.46
N ASP A 321 -0.66 -11.78 17.34
CA ASP A 321 0.28 -11.77 18.45
C ASP A 321 1.74 -11.82 17.98
N ILE A 322 2.08 -12.63 16.97
CA ILE A 322 3.42 -12.66 16.35
C ILE A 322 3.73 -11.29 15.75
N ARG A 323 2.78 -10.73 14.98
CA ARG A 323 2.93 -9.39 14.38
C ARG A 323 3.12 -8.32 15.46
N ARG A 324 2.37 -8.40 16.56
CA ARG A 324 2.49 -7.46 17.69
C ARG A 324 3.84 -7.58 18.39
N LEU A 325 4.26 -8.80 18.70
CA LEU A 325 5.55 -9.08 19.37
C LEU A 325 6.69 -8.48 18.56
N LEU A 326 6.81 -8.88 17.29
CA LEU A 326 7.91 -8.45 16.42
C LEU A 326 7.96 -6.92 16.25
N ARG A 327 6.80 -6.24 16.16
CA ARG A 327 6.74 -4.77 16.04
C ARG A 327 7.16 -4.03 17.31
N LEU A 328 6.98 -4.62 18.47
CA LEU A 328 7.31 -3.99 19.75
C LEU A 328 8.78 -4.17 20.10
N VAL A 329 9.33 -5.34 19.78
CA VAL A 329 10.72 -5.69 20.12
C VAL A 329 11.74 -5.23 19.07
N SER A 330 11.28 -4.84 17.88
CA SER A 330 12.12 -4.23 16.83
C SER A 330 12.46 -2.77 17.11
#